data_AF-A0A561WYD5-F1
#
_entry.id   AF-A0A561WYD5-F1
#
_cell.length_a   1.000
_cell.length_b   1.000
_cell.length_c   1.000
_cell.angle_alpha   90.00
_cell.angle_beta   90.00
_cell.angle_gamma   90.00
#
_symmetry.space_group_name_H-M   'P 1'
#
loop_
_entity.id
_entity.type
_entity.pdbx_description
1 polymer ?
#
loop_
_entity_poly.entity_id
_entity_poly.type
_entity_poly.pdbx_seq_one_letter_code
_entity_poly.pdbx_strand_id
1 'polypeptide(L)'
;MFRRHNLPRTAGALLAMVLAALCLVAVETTAASAAVRTVYYDASRAGEFRTNFDQAATIWNSSVSTVRLAPRTPGNVTIYVDDGWPRAQPTGLGSGRVWMGRQAVNQGYDRTRIATHEIGHILGLPDRRTGLCSDLMSGSSAPVSCRNAYPSAAEASRVNSLFGGTLTAPTTGVSYTWTGGEDPGPFVVGGRPASENYPWMVYVSGCTGTLIKANWAVTARHCSTPSSVRVGSVNRTTGGTVVRVTRAVSHPSVDVKLLQLASSVSYAPAPIPGTSGAVGTATRIIGWGQTCPQRGCGSAPAVANELDTSIVADSRCLGINATYEICTNNTNGNSGACYGDSGGPQVRRINGVWNLIGATSRAGNNNPTCATGPSIYVDLPSIRSWINTQVGGLPA
;
A
#
# COMPACT_ATOMS: atom_id res chain seq x y z
N MET A 1 -97.89 1.67 13.47
CA MET A 1 -98.37 1.51 14.86
C MET A 1 -97.17 1.15 15.72
N PHE A 2 -96.70 2.08 16.59
CA PHE A 2 -95.69 1.94 17.66
C PHE A 2 -94.31 1.33 17.27
N ARG A 3 -93.15 1.73 17.79
CA ARG A 3 -92.79 2.35 19.05
C ARG A 3 -91.35 2.86 18.91
N ARG A 4 -91.07 4.08 19.36
CA ARG A 4 -89.73 4.47 19.84
C ARG A 4 -89.37 3.56 21.02
N HIS A 5 -88.09 3.23 21.22
CA HIS A 5 -87.34 3.57 22.44
C HIS A 5 -85.91 2.96 22.45
N ASN A 6 -85.01 3.78 23.00
CA ASN A 6 -83.77 3.44 23.73
C ASN A 6 -82.43 3.33 22.98
N LEU A 7 -81.65 4.40 23.12
CA LEU A 7 -80.20 4.35 23.33
C LEU A 7 -79.91 3.78 24.74
N PRO A 8 -78.75 3.13 24.96
CA PRO A 8 -77.65 3.87 25.58
C PRO A 8 -76.25 3.54 25.03
N ARG A 9 -75.34 4.44 25.43
CA ARG A 9 -73.92 4.58 25.10
C ARG A 9 -73.07 3.36 25.50
N THR A 10 -72.12 3.01 24.65
CA THR A 10 -70.82 2.46 25.06
C THR A 10 -69.71 3.06 24.20
N ALA A 11 -68.66 3.50 24.88
CA ALA A 11 -67.43 4.06 24.32
C ALA A 11 -66.47 2.93 23.90
N GLY A 12 -65.63 3.19 22.92
CA GLY A 12 -64.52 2.31 22.56
C GLY A 12 -63.79 2.83 21.32
N ALA A 13 -62.68 3.53 21.54
CA ALA A 13 -61.78 4.01 20.50
C ALA A 13 -61.11 2.83 19.78
N LEU A 14 -60.85 2.96 18.47
CA LEU A 14 -59.67 2.36 17.83
C LEU A 14 -59.40 2.95 16.43
N LEU A 15 -58.20 3.51 16.36
CA LEU A 15 -57.31 3.87 15.26
C LEU A 15 -57.47 3.04 13.95
N ALA A 16 -57.39 3.72 12.79
CA ALA A 16 -56.23 3.64 11.87
C ALA A 16 -56.56 3.63 10.35
N MET A 17 -55.78 4.47 9.66
CA MET A 17 -55.23 4.33 8.31
C MET A 17 -56.13 4.53 7.08
N VAL A 18 -56.02 5.75 6.53
CA VAL A 18 -56.27 6.08 5.13
C VAL A 18 -55.07 5.59 4.30
N LEU A 19 -55.25 4.57 3.46
CA LEU A 19 -54.28 4.24 2.40
C LEU A 19 -54.67 5.01 1.13
N ALA A 20 -53.87 6.02 0.80
CA ALA A 20 -53.84 6.60 -0.54
C ALA A 20 -52.97 5.70 -1.43
N ALA A 21 -53.60 5.01 -2.39
CA ALA A 21 -52.89 4.27 -3.42
C ALA A 21 -52.34 5.25 -4.47
N LEU A 22 -51.06 5.62 -4.34
CA LEU A 22 -50.30 6.19 -5.46
C LEU A 22 -49.81 5.05 -6.35
N CYS A 23 -50.32 4.99 -7.58
CA CYS A 23 -49.70 4.23 -8.66
C CYS A 23 -48.28 4.79 -8.91
N LEU A 24 -47.26 4.12 -8.38
CA LEU A 24 -45.90 4.28 -8.88
C LEU A 24 -45.83 3.59 -10.25
N VAL A 25 -45.77 4.38 -11.31
CA VAL A 25 -45.21 3.92 -12.57
C VAL A 25 -43.72 3.65 -12.28
N ALA A 26 -43.34 2.38 -12.21
CA ALA A 26 -41.94 2.00 -12.17
C ALA A 26 -41.34 2.41 -13.52
N VAL A 27 -40.64 3.55 -13.55
CA VAL A 27 -39.69 3.82 -14.62
C VAL A 27 -38.54 2.84 -14.38
N GLU A 28 -38.58 1.70 -15.05
CA GLU A 28 -37.40 0.84 -15.15
C GLU A 28 -36.33 1.64 -15.88
N THR A 29 -35.43 2.24 -15.12
CA THR A 29 -34.17 2.74 -15.66
C THR A 29 -33.40 1.52 -16.12
N THR A 30 -33.51 1.16 -17.40
CA THR A 30 -32.57 0.24 -18.02
C THR A 30 -31.21 0.91 -17.96
N ALA A 31 -30.40 0.53 -16.95
CA ALA A 31 -29.00 0.91 -16.92
C ALA A 31 -28.39 0.41 -18.22
N ALA A 32 -28.00 1.34 -19.10
CA ALA A 32 -27.33 1.00 -20.34
C ALA A 32 -26.13 0.10 -19.99
N SER A 33 -26.12 -1.13 -20.48
CA SER A 33 -24.99 -2.04 -20.31
C SER A 33 -23.75 -1.32 -20.83
N ALA A 34 -22.80 -1.01 -19.95
CA ALA A 34 -21.56 -0.38 -20.34
C ALA A 34 -20.91 -1.24 -21.45
N ALA A 35 -20.66 -0.63 -22.61
CA ALA A 35 -20.08 -1.34 -23.74
C ALA A 35 -18.70 -1.91 -23.36
N VAL A 36 -18.45 -3.18 -23.70
CA VAL A 36 -17.15 -3.83 -23.44
C VAL A 36 -16.04 -3.02 -24.11
N ARG A 37 -15.14 -2.45 -23.32
CA ARG A 37 -14.04 -1.64 -23.85
C ARG A 37 -12.99 -2.56 -24.45
N THR A 38 -12.61 -2.34 -25.70
CA THR A 38 -11.52 -3.12 -26.31
C THR A 38 -10.17 -2.44 -26.03
N VAL A 39 -9.23 -3.20 -25.47
CA VAL A 39 -7.83 -2.81 -25.29
C VAL A 39 -7.00 -3.56 -26.33
N TYR A 40 -6.34 -2.80 -27.20
CA TYR A 40 -5.53 -3.38 -28.25
C TYR A 40 -4.08 -3.61 -27.80
N TYR A 41 -3.57 -4.83 -27.93
CA TYR A 41 -2.17 -5.14 -27.64
C TYR A 41 -1.36 -5.42 -28.91
N ASP A 42 -0.17 -4.86 -28.97
CA ASP A 42 0.78 -5.02 -30.06
C ASP A 42 1.89 -5.97 -29.63
N ALA A 43 1.76 -7.22 -30.04
CA ALA A 43 2.75 -8.27 -29.81
C ALA A 43 3.76 -8.42 -30.96
N SER A 44 3.87 -7.45 -31.87
CA SER A 44 4.84 -7.50 -32.97
C SER A 44 6.29 -7.55 -32.50
N ARG A 45 6.56 -7.07 -31.27
CA ARG A 45 7.90 -7.06 -30.64
C ARG A 45 8.00 -8.01 -29.44
N ALA A 46 7.07 -8.95 -29.31
CA ALA A 46 7.00 -9.93 -28.22
C ALA A 46 7.92 -11.16 -28.41
N GLY A 47 8.70 -11.21 -29.50
CA GLY A 47 9.69 -12.25 -29.75
C GLY A 47 9.14 -13.67 -29.56
N GLU A 48 9.90 -14.51 -28.86
CA GLU A 48 9.54 -15.88 -28.51
C GLU A 48 8.36 -15.99 -27.54
N PHE A 49 7.93 -14.89 -26.91
CA PHE A 49 6.87 -14.88 -25.89
C PHE A 49 5.51 -14.44 -26.44
N ARG A 50 5.39 -14.25 -27.76
CA ARG A 50 4.13 -13.86 -28.40
C ARG A 50 2.95 -14.73 -27.98
N THR A 51 3.12 -16.05 -28.02
CA THR A 51 2.06 -17.01 -27.65
C THR A 51 1.66 -16.91 -26.18
N ASN A 52 2.59 -16.54 -25.28
CA ASN A 52 2.27 -16.30 -23.86
C ASN A 52 1.36 -15.09 -23.68
N PHE A 53 1.54 -14.02 -24.47
CA PHE A 53 0.65 -12.85 -24.45
C PHE A 53 -0.70 -13.10 -25.11
N ASP A 54 -0.74 -13.89 -26.18
CA ASP A 54 -2.01 -14.32 -26.79
C ASP A 54 -2.82 -15.16 -25.79
N GLN A 55 -2.14 -16.01 -25.00
CA GLN A 55 -2.79 -16.77 -23.94
C GLN A 55 -3.18 -15.91 -22.74
N ALA A 56 -2.35 -14.95 -22.33
CA ALA A 56 -2.70 -13.97 -21.30
C ALA A 56 -3.97 -13.18 -21.67
N ALA A 57 -4.08 -12.75 -22.94
CA ALA A 57 -5.28 -12.09 -23.45
C ALA A 57 -6.51 -13.00 -23.36
N THR A 58 -6.38 -14.28 -23.67
CA THR A 58 -7.45 -15.28 -23.55
C THR A 58 -7.88 -15.48 -22.09
N ILE A 59 -6.91 -15.57 -21.16
CA ILE A 59 -7.18 -15.71 -19.73
C ILE A 59 -7.96 -14.49 -19.21
N TRP A 60 -7.50 -13.28 -19.52
CA TRP A 60 -8.22 -12.07 -19.13
C TRP A 60 -9.61 -12.01 -19.77
N ASN A 61 -9.74 -12.25 -21.07
CA ASN A 61 -11.03 -12.23 -21.79
C ASN A 61 -12.06 -13.25 -21.24
N SER A 62 -11.61 -14.34 -20.61
CA SER A 62 -12.49 -15.30 -19.95
C SER A 62 -12.76 -14.98 -18.48
N SER A 63 -11.91 -14.16 -17.85
CA SER A 63 -12.00 -13.81 -16.43
C SER A 63 -12.81 -12.53 -16.17
N VAL A 64 -12.94 -11.65 -17.15
CA VAL A 64 -13.61 -10.34 -17.01
C VAL A 64 -14.62 -10.10 -18.13
N SER A 65 -15.60 -9.24 -17.87
CA SER A 65 -16.74 -8.99 -18.78
C SER A 65 -16.79 -7.57 -19.34
N THR A 66 -16.13 -6.59 -18.72
CA THR A 66 -16.22 -5.18 -19.12
C THR A 66 -15.08 -4.71 -20.01
N VAL A 67 -14.04 -5.53 -20.21
CA VAL A 67 -12.89 -5.23 -21.08
C VAL A 67 -12.52 -6.46 -21.90
N ARG A 68 -12.12 -6.23 -23.15
CA ARG A 68 -11.65 -7.28 -24.07
C ARG A 68 -10.27 -6.91 -24.61
N LEU A 69 -9.31 -7.81 -24.52
CA LEU A 69 -8.00 -7.71 -25.14
C LEU A 69 -8.04 -8.29 -26.55
N ALA A 70 -7.50 -7.55 -27.52
CA ALA A 70 -7.40 -7.98 -28.91
C ALA A 70 -6.05 -7.58 -29.53
N PRO A 71 -5.42 -8.44 -30.35
CA PRO A 71 -4.16 -8.10 -31.00
C PRO A 71 -4.37 -7.04 -32.08
N ARG A 72 -3.49 -6.02 -32.13
CA ARG A 72 -3.43 -5.01 -33.19
C ARG A 72 -2.09 -4.29 -33.18
N THR A 73 -1.59 -3.91 -34.36
CA THR A 73 -0.35 -3.14 -34.52
C THR A 73 -0.63 -1.87 -35.34
N PRO A 74 -0.43 -0.66 -34.79
CA PRO A 74 -0.12 -0.38 -33.39
C PRO A 74 -1.33 -0.63 -32.48
N GLY A 75 -1.06 -1.06 -31.25
CA GLY A 75 -2.02 -1.22 -30.17
C GLY A 75 -1.87 -0.12 -29.11
N ASN A 76 -2.85 0.00 -28.22
CA ASN A 76 -2.76 0.85 -27.03
C ASN A 76 -1.76 0.33 -25.99
N VAL A 77 -1.45 -0.97 -26.07
CA VAL A 77 -0.45 -1.66 -25.25
C VAL A 77 0.63 -2.17 -26.20
N THR A 78 1.88 -1.79 -25.98
CA THR A 78 3.00 -2.35 -26.77
C THR A 78 3.80 -3.34 -25.94
N ILE A 79 3.99 -4.55 -26.48
CA ILE A 79 4.73 -5.62 -25.80
C ILE A 79 6.13 -5.69 -26.39
N TYR A 80 7.11 -5.72 -25.50
CA TYR A 80 8.53 -5.86 -25.80
C TYR A 80 9.09 -7.11 -25.12
N VAL A 81 10.27 -7.52 -25.55
CA VAL A 81 11.10 -8.53 -24.88
C VAL A 81 12.47 -7.93 -24.61
N ASP A 82 13.01 -8.21 -23.44
CA ASP A 82 14.42 -7.97 -23.13
C ASP A 82 14.94 -8.97 -22.08
N ASP A 83 16.20 -8.81 -21.71
CA ASP A 83 16.88 -9.71 -20.78
C ASP A 83 16.71 -9.31 -19.30
N GLY A 84 15.88 -8.30 -19.01
CA GLY A 84 15.62 -7.83 -17.66
C GLY A 84 14.51 -8.63 -16.95
N TRP A 85 14.00 -8.07 -15.84
CA TRP A 85 12.76 -8.55 -15.22
C TRP A 85 11.52 -8.09 -16.01
N PRO A 86 10.46 -8.91 -16.03
CA PRO A 86 9.15 -8.49 -16.48
C PRO A 86 8.70 -7.22 -15.75
N ARG A 87 8.08 -6.29 -16.50
CA ARG A 87 7.41 -5.12 -15.94
C ARG A 87 6.38 -4.56 -16.89
N ALA A 88 5.40 -3.86 -16.32
CA ALA A 88 4.46 -3.03 -17.05
C ALA A 88 4.66 -1.56 -16.70
N GLN A 89 4.48 -0.71 -17.70
CA GLN A 89 4.39 0.74 -17.56
C GLN A 89 3.03 1.20 -18.10
N PRO A 90 2.00 1.26 -17.25
CA PRO A 90 0.73 1.84 -17.63
C PRO A 90 0.90 3.33 -17.93
N THR A 91 0.35 3.78 -19.07
CA THR A 91 0.19 5.21 -19.37
C THR A 91 -1.23 5.69 -19.07
N GLY A 92 -2.14 4.76 -18.83
CA GLY A 92 -3.54 4.96 -18.48
C GLY A 92 -4.26 3.61 -18.39
N LEU A 93 -5.53 3.62 -18.00
CA LEU A 93 -6.32 2.39 -17.92
C LEU A 93 -6.46 1.77 -19.31
N GLY A 94 -5.91 0.57 -19.51
CA GLY A 94 -5.91 -0.14 -20.78
C GLY A 94 -4.90 0.38 -21.80
N SER A 95 -3.86 1.12 -21.38
CA SER A 95 -2.81 1.58 -22.28
C SER A 95 -1.45 1.60 -21.59
N GLY A 96 -0.39 1.35 -22.35
CA GLY A 96 0.96 1.40 -21.82
C GLY A 96 1.93 0.51 -22.56
N ARG A 97 2.97 0.10 -21.86
CA ARG A 97 3.99 -0.81 -22.39
C ARG A 97 4.16 -1.97 -21.43
N VAL A 98 4.44 -3.14 -21.98
CA VAL A 98 4.77 -4.34 -21.21
C VAL A 98 6.07 -4.90 -21.75
N TRP A 99 6.95 -5.32 -20.85
CA TRP A 99 8.15 -6.04 -21.21
C TRP A 99 8.10 -7.43 -20.60
N MET A 100 8.25 -8.43 -21.44
CA MET A 100 8.55 -9.78 -21.02
C MET A 100 10.05 -9.90 -20.81
N GLY A 101 10.44 -10.02 -19.55
CA GLY A 101 11.83 -10.13 -19.16
C GLY A 101 12.29 -11.59 -19.07
N ARG A 102 13.35 -11.95 -19.80
CA ARG A 102 13.92 -13.32 -19.75
C ARG A 102 14.45 -13.68 -18.36
N GLN A 103 14.78 -12.71 -17.52
CA GLN A 103 15.35 -12.97 -16.20
C GLN A 103 14.41 -13.81 -15.32
N ALA A 104 13.11 -13.49 -15.26
CA ALA A 104 12.15 -14.26 -14.47
C ALA A 104 11.93 -15.67 -15.07
N VAL A 105 11.88 -15.77 -16.40
CA VAL A 105 11.72 -17.05 -17.09
C VAL A 105 12.89 -17.98 -16.77
N ASN A 106 14.11 -17.44 -16.80
CA ASN A 106 15.33 -18.19 -16.49
C ASN A 106 15.41 -18.60 -15.01
N GLN A 107 14.77 -17.85 -14.12
CA GLN A 107 14.62 -18.22 -12.71
C GLN A 107 13.51 -19.25 -12.46
N GLY A 108 12.83 -19.72 -13.51
CA GLY A 108 11.86 -20.80 -13.45
C GLY A 108 10.40 -20.36 -13.28
N TYR A 109 10.12 -19.04 -13.24
CA TYR A 109 8.75 -18.54 -13.23
C TYR A 109 8.00 -18.90 -14.51
N ASP A 110 6.69 -19.10 -14.38
CA ASP A 110 5.84 -19.45 -15.50
C ASP A 110 5.66 -18.30 -16.50
N ARG A 111 5.94 -18.58 -17.78
CA ARG A 111 5.92 -17.56 -18.84
C ARG A 111 4.53 -16.96 -19.05
N THR A 112 3.49 -17.79 -19.02
CA THR A 112 2.10 -17.35 -19.22
C THR A 112 1.60 -16.61 -17.99
N ARG A 113 1.96 -17.05 -16.79
CA ARG A 113 1.66 -16.32 -15.55
C ARG A 113 2.30 -14.93 -15.55
N ILE A 114 3.57 -14.82 -15.93
CA ILE A 114 4.25 -13.52 -16.08
C ILE A 114 3.46 -12.64 -17.04
N ALA A 115 3.20 -13.11 -18.26
CA ALA A 115 2.48 -12.33 -19.28
C ALA A 115 1.10 -11.86 -18.78
N THR A 116 0.37 -12.74 -18.08
CA THR A 116 -0.96 -12.42 -17.55
C THR A 116 -0.89 -11.41 -16.40
N HIS A 117 0.11 -11.53 -15.52
CA HIS A 117 0.38 -10.59 -14.45
C HIS A 117 0.69 -9.18 -14.98
N GLU A 118 1.60 -9.05 -15.95
CA GLU A 118 1.96 -7.74 -16.50
C GLU A 118 0.80 -7.05 -17.23
N ILE A 119 -0.05 -7.84 -17.90
CA ILE A 119 -1.29 -7.31 -18.47
C ILE A 119 -2.27 -6.88 -17.37
N GLY A 120 -2.27 -7.53 -16.20
CA GLY A 120 -3.07 -7.10 -15.04
C GLY A 120 -2.78 -5.66 -14.61
N HIS A 121 -1.52 -5.22 -14.68
CA HIS A 121 -1.15 -3.83 -14.42
C HIS A 121 -1.69 -2.84 -15.45
N ILE A 122 -1.70 -3.22 -16.74
CA ILE A 122 -2.34 -2.43 -17.81
C ILE A 122 -3.84 -2.29 -17.55
N LEU A 123 -4.46 -3.32 -16.96
CA LEU A 123 -5.86 -3.32 -16.56
C LEU A 123 -6.12 -2.60 -15.22
N GLY A 124 -5.09 -1.98 -14.64
CA GLY A 124 -5.19 -1.11 -13.46
C GLY A 124 -5.11 -1.84 -12.12
N LEU A 125 -4.65 -3.09 -12.11
CA LEU A 125 -4.40 -3.80 -10.86
C LEU A 125 -3.00 -3.48 -10.31
N PRO A 126 -2.88 -3.11 -9.03
CA PRO A 126 -1.59 -3.02 -8.38
C PRO A 126 -1.06 -4.43 -8.07
N ASP A 127 0.25 -4.50 -7.87
CA ASP A 127 0.88 -5.63 -7.20
C ASP A 127 0.28 -5.84 -5.81
N ARG A 128 -0.17 -7.07 -5.52
CA ARG A 128 -0.70 -7.47 -4.20
C ARG A 128 0.32 -8.23 -3.38
N ARG A 129 1.26 -8.92 -4.05
CA ARG A 129 2.40 -9.64 -3.47
C ARG A 129 2.07 -10.50 -2.23
N THR A 130 0.95 -11.22 -2.29
CA THR A 130 0.41 -12.02 -1.18
C THR A 130 1.15 -13.35 -0.95
N GLY A 131 2.08 -13.73 -1.84
CA GLY A 131 2.72 -15.05 -1.85
C GLY A 131 1.82 -16.21 -2.28
N LEU A 132 0.51 -15.97 -2.39
CA LEU A 132 -0.47 -16.98 -2.76
C LEU A 132 -0.43 -17.24 -4.26
N CYS A 133 -0.34 -18.52 -4.64
CA CYS A 133 -0.44 -18.90 -6.04
C CYS A 133 -1.84 -18.64 -6.62
N SER A 134 -2.87 -18.58 -5.78
CA SER A 134 -4.25 -18.26 -6.18
C SER A 134 -4.47 -16.79 -6.53
N ASP A 135 -3.59 -15.87 -6.11
CA ASP A 135 -3.61 -14.47 -6.55
C ASP A 135 -2.63 -14.29 -7.71
N LEU A 136 -3.10 -13.76 -8.84
CA LEU A 136 -2.25 -13.48 -9.98
C LEU A 136 -1.33 -12.29 -9.69
N MET A 137 -1.84 -11.26 -9.02
CA MET A 137 -1.08 -10.08 -8.63
C MET A 137 -0.19 -10.32 -7.41
N SER A 138 -0.09 -11.56 -6.92
CA SER A 138 1.03 -11.92 -6.04
C SER A 138 2.37 -11.86 -6.80
N GLY A 139 2.36 -11.95 -8.13
CA GLY A 139 3.55 -11.75 -8.96
C GLY A 139 4.70 -12.64 -8.52
N SER A 140 5.90 -12.08 -8.42
CA SER A 140 7.09 -12.80 -7.99
C SER A 140 7.14 -13.18 -6.50
N SER A 141 6.17 -12.76 -5.68
CA SER A 141 6.09 -13.22 -4.29
C SER A 141 5.59 -14.66 -4.17
N ALA A 142 4.85 -15.17 -5.17
CA ALA A 142 4.51 -16.58 -5.24
C ALA A 142 5.76 -17.40 -5.64
N PRO A 143 5.94 -18.60 -5.07
CA PRO A 143 7.11 -19.42 -5.39
C PRO A 143 7.16 -19.75 -6.89
N VAL A 144 8.35 -20.00 -7.43
CA VAL A 144 8.55 -20.39 -8.85
C VAL A 144 7.83 -21.69 -9.24
N SER A 145 7.44 -22.50 -8.26
CA SER A 145 6.57 -23.67 -8.44
C SER A 145 5.12 -23.27 -8.79
N CYS A 146 4.71 -22.03 -8.54
CA CYS A 146 3.40 -21.53 -8.88
C CYS A 146 3.26 -21.33 -10.41
N ARG A 147 2.33 -22.08 -10.99
CA ARG A 147 1.99 -22.01 -12.42
C ARG A 147 0.62 -21.40 -12.71
N ASN A 148 -0.13 -21.01 -11.67
CA ASN A 148 -1.47 -20.43 -11.87
C ASN A 148 -1.39 -19.05 -12.53
N ALA A 149 -1.84 -18.97 -13.78
CA ALA A 149 -1.91 -17.75 -14.56
C ALA A 149 -3.26 -17.03 -14.47
N TYR A 150 -4.26 -17.58 -13.77
CA TYR A 150 -5.59 -16.97 -13.66
C TYR A 150 -5.68 -15.96 -12.52
N PRO A 151 -6.34 -14.79 -12.73
CA PRO A 151 -6.63 -13.85 -11.66
C PRO A 151 -7.61 -14.45 -10.65
N SER A 152 -7.52 -14.02 -9.40
CA SER A 152 -8.54 -14.33 -8.40
C SER A 152 -9.85 -13.60 -8.71
N ALA A 153 -10.96 -14.07 -8.14
CA ALA A 153 -12.27 -13.43 -8.32
C ALA A 153 -12.26 -11.95 -7.89
N ALA A 154 -11.46 -11.60 -6.88
CA ALA A 154 -11.29 -10.22 -6.42
C ALA A 154 -10.54 -9.35 -7.45
N GLU A 155 -9.49 -9.89 -8.07
CA GLU A 155 -8.72 -9.23 -9.12
C GLU A 155 -9.58 -8.99 -10.38
N ALA A 156 -10.32 -10.02 -10.80
CA ALA A 156 -11.28 -9.92 -11.91
C ALA A 156 -12.39 -8.88 -11.63
N SER A 157 -12.99 -8.92 -10.44
CA SER A 157 -14.03 -7.95 -10.03
C SER A 157 -13.52 -6.50 -10.02
N ARG A 158 -12.27 -6.29 -9.60
CA ARG A 158 -11.64 -4.97 -9.62
C ARG A 158 -11.45 -4.45 -11.05
N VAL A 159 -10.99 -5.29 -11.98
CA VAL A 159 -10.89 -4.92 -13.40
C VAL A 159 -12.27 -4.58 -13.96
N ASN A 160 -13.29 -5.39 -13.66
CA ASN A 160 -14.66 -5.11 -14.09
C ASN A 160 -15.14 -3.74 -13.61
N SER A 161 -14.85 -3.41 -12.34
CA SER A 161 -15.24 -2.14 -11.75
C SER A 161 -14.52 -0.93 -12.39
N LEU A 162 -13.22 -1.06 -12.70
CA LEU A 162 -12.42 -0.02 -13.35
C LEU A 162 -12.90 0.28 -14.78
N PHE A 163 -13.18 -0.77 -15.56
CA PHE A 163 -13.61 -0.61 -16.95
C PHE A 163 -15.12 -0.38 -17.11
N GLY A 164 -15.92 -0.72 -16.10
CA GLY A 164 -17.35 -0.37 -16.02
C GLY A 164 -17.64 1.07 -15.59
N GLY A 165 -16.60 1.90 -15.36
CA GLY A 165 -16.76 3.32 -15.02
C GLY A 165 -17.14 3.59 -13.56
N THR A 166 -17.08 2.59 -12.68
CA THR A 166 -17.39 2.74 -11.24
C THR A 166 -16.19 3.26 -10.43
N LEU A 167 -15.00 3.32 -11.04
CA LEU A 167 -13.75 3.75 -10.42
C LEU A 167 -12.83 4.41 -11.46
N THR A 168 -12.28 5.58 -11.15
CA THR A 168 -11.24 6.21 -11.98
C THR A 168 -9.88 5.57 -11.71
N ALA A 169 -9.22 5.05 -12.75
CA ALA A 169 -7.85 4.56 -12.65
C ALA A 169 -6.86 5.72 -12.45
N PRO A 170 -5.75 5.53 -11.72
CA PRO A 170 -4.70 6.54 -11.64
C PRO A 170 -4.04 6.71 -13.01
N THR A 171 -4.14 7.90 -13.58
CA THR A 171 -3.41 8.33 -14.78
C THR A 171 -2.18 9.12 -14.34
N THR A 172 -1.05 8.46 -14.15
CA THR A 172 0.30 9.08 -14.20
C THR A 172 1.34 7.98 -14.26
N GLY A 173 2.10 7.99 -15.37
CA GLY A 173 3.06 6.95 -15.71
C GLY A 173 4.29 6.94 -14.80
N VAL A 174 4.77 5.73 -14.54
CA VAL A 174 6.12 5.52 -14.04
C VAL A 174 6.73 4.37 -14.83
N SER A 175 7.74 4.70 -15.65
CA SER A 175 8.62 3.74 -16.30
C SER A 175 9.78 3.46 -15.38
N TYR A 176 10.03 2.20 -15.03
CA TYR A 176 11.33 1.78 -14.51
C TYR A 176 11.95 0.79 -15.49
N THR A 177 13.07 1.20 -16.09
CA THR A 177 13.98 0.32 -16.82
C THR A 177 15.06 -0.09 -15.82
N TRP A 178 15.27 -1.40 -15.63
CA TRP A 178 16.36 -1.91 -14.79
C TRP A 178 17.42 -2.57 -15.69
N THR A 179 18.65 -2.11 -15.54
CA THR A 179 19.89 -2.66 -16.10
C THR A 179 20.41 -3.73 -15.15
N GLY A 180 20.65 -4.95 -15.63
CA GLY A 180 20.98 -6.11 -14.80
C GLY A 180 22.32 -6.04 -14.03
N GLY A 181 22.53 -7.07 -13.20
CA GLY A 181 23.79 -7.39 -12.53
C GLY A 181 23.64 -7.57 -11.01
N GLU A 182 23.65 -8.84 -10.58
CA GLU A 182 23.90 -9.42 -9.24
C GLU A 182 23.63 -8.62 -7.94
N ASP A 183 22.90 -9.27 -7.01
CA ASP A 183 23.17 -9.45 -5.55
C ASP A 183 21.82 -9.48 -4.76
N PRO A 184 21.58 -10.40 -3.79
CA PRO A 184 20.36 -10.39 -2.99
C PRO A 184 20.39 -9.18 -2.07
N GLY A 185 19.68 -8.14 -2.48
CA GLY A 185 19.65 -6.87 -1.78
C GLY A 185 19.17 -7.02 -0.32
N PRO A 186 19.82 -6.35 0.63
CA PRO A 186 19.35 -6.28 2.00
C PRO A 186 17.95 -5.59 2.06
N PHE A 187 16.91 -6.29 2.54
CA PHE A 187 15.55 -5.77 2.84
C PHE A 187 15.16 -5.69 4.34
N VAL A 188 14.35 -4.72 4.83
CA VAL A 188 13.70 -4.78 6.19
C VAL A 188 13.37 -6.24 6.46
N VAL A 189 13.80 -6.84 7.58
CA VAL A 189 13.91 -8.30 7.66
C VAL A 189 12.61 -8.97 7.23
N GLY A 190 12.65 -9.80 6.18
CA GLY A 190 11.48 -10.45 5.58
C GLY A 190 10.54 -9.58 4.71
N GLY A 191 10.95 -8.34 4.43
CA GLY A 191 10.27 -7.35 3.60
C GLY A 191 10.87 -7.24 2.18
N ARG A 192 10.55 -6.15 1.48
CA ARG A 192 10.95 -5.90 0.09
C ARG A 192 11.38 -4.44 -0.11
N PRO A 193 12.07 -4.07 -1.21
CA PRO A 193 12.26 -2.67 -1.57
C PRO A 193 10.93 -1.93 -1.63
N ALA A 194 10.93 -0.66 -1.23
CA ALA A 194 9.77 0.21 -1.31
C ALA A 194 9.14 0.14 -2.70
N SER A 195 7.86 -0.22 -2.77
CA SER A 195 7.15 -0.43 -4.05
C SER A 195 6.75 0.87 -4.73
N GLU A 196 6.76 1.96 -3.98
CA GLU A 196 6.44 3.31 -4.43
C GLU A 196 7.37 4.31 -3.74
N ASN A 197 7.46 5.53 -4.28
CA ASN A 197 8.05 6.59 -3.51
C ASN A 197 7.08 7.02 -2.41
N TYR A 198 7.64 7.31 -1.24
CA TYR A 198 6.91 7.83 -0.11
C TYR A 198 7.44 9.26 0.16
N PRO A 199 6.84 10.33 -0.40
CA PRO A 199 7.33 11.72 -0.25
C PRO A 199 7.58 12.21 1.18
N TRP A 200 7.05 11.52 2.19
CA TRP A 200 7.25 11.83 3.60
C TRP A 200 8.44 11.09 4.20
N MET A 201 9.15 10.23 3.47
CA MET A 201 10.33 9.55 3.99
C MET A 201 11.47 10.52 4.25
N VAL A 202 12.12 10.37 5.41
CA VAL A 202 13.25 11.20 5.84
C VAL A 202 14.40 10.31 6.27
N TYR A 203 15.56 10.44 5.62
CA TYR A 203 16.78 9.78 6.07
C TYR A 203 17.47 10.62 7.15
N VAL A 204 17.72 10.02 8.31
CA VAL A 204 18.23 10.67 9.52
C VAL A 204 19.57 10.04 9.92
N SER A 205 20.56 10.11 9.01
CA SER A 205 21.95 9.74 9.28
C SER A 205 22.13 8.36 9.95
N GLY A 206 21.55 7.33 9.36
CA GLY A 206 21.59 5.95 9.88
C GLY A 206 20.32 5.55 10.65
N CYS A 207 19.46 6.52 10.97
CA CYS A 207 18.07 6.28 11.35
C CYS A 207 17.10 6.63 10.21
N THR A 208 15.84 6.29 10.43
CA THR A 208 14.71 6.63 9.57
C THR A 208 13.83 7.68 10.27
N GLY A 209 13.08 8.45 9.49
CA GLY A 209 12.15 9.44 9.99
C GLY A 209 11.03 9.73 9.00
N THR A 210 10.14 10.64 9.37
CA THR A 210 8.97 10.98 8.57
C THR A 210 8.66 12.47 8.59
N LEU A 211 8.40 13.07 7.44
CA LEU A 211 7.92 14.43 7.30
C LEU A 211 6.47 14.49 7.77
N ILE A 212 6.17 15.34 8.75
CA ILE A 212 4.84 15.50 9.36
C ILE A 212 4.27 16.92 9.17
N LYS A 213 5.13 17.86 8.74
CA LYS A 213 4.77 19.19 8.26
C LYS A 213 5.84 19.63 7.25
N ALA A 214 5.56 20.60 6.39
CA ALA A 214 6.47 21.04 5.32
C ALA A 214 7.91 21.32 5.79
N ASN A 215 8.10 21.74 7.04
CA ASN A 215 9.41 21.99 7.65
C ASN A 215 9.61 21.24 8.99
N TRP A 216 8.89 20.15 9.24
CA TRP A 216 9.08 19.32 10.43
C TRP A 216 9.05 17.83 10.12
N ALA A 217 10.05 17.12 10.63
CA ALA A 217 10.12 15.67 10.60
C ALA A 217 10.03 15.08 12.02
N VAL A 218 9.58 13.83 12.13
CA VAL A 218 9.60 13.01 13.34
C VAL A 218 10.58 11.84 13.15
N THR A 219 11.28 11.46 14.21
CA THR A 219 12.17 10.30 14.30
C THR A 219 12.22 9.82 15.76
N ALA A 220 13.03 8.81 16.07
CA ALA A 220 13.20 8.34 17.44
C ALA A 220 14.09 9.29 18.25
N ARG A 221 13.87 9.34 19.57
CA ARG A 221 14.67 10.18 20.47
C ARG A 221 16.11 9.69 20.56
N HIS A 222 16.32 8.38 20.57
CA HIS A 222 17.64 7.77 20.66
C HIS A 222 18.50 7.94 19.39
N CYS A 223 17.90 8.33 18.26
CA CYS A 223 18.67 8.67 17.06
C CYS A 223 19.51 9.93 17.31
N SER A 224 20.68 10.02 16.67
CA SER A 224 21.48 11.25 16.71
C SER A 224 20.70 12.41 16.06
N THR A 225 21.07 13.65 16.37
CA THR A 225 20.55 14.83 15.66
C THR A 225 21.54 15.19 14.57
N PRO A 226 21.26 14.91 13.29
CA PRO A 226 22.18 15.22 12.22
C PRO A 226 22.14 16.71 11.88
N SER A 227 23.19 17.23 11.24
CA SER A 227 23.23 18.60 10.73
C SER A 227 22.24 18.82 9.58
N SER A 228 21.92 17.77 8.82
CA SER A 228 20.95 17.79 7.73
C SER A 228 20.26 16.43 7.58
N VAL A 229 19.10 16.44 6.93
CA VAL A 229 18.34 15.24 6.56
C VAL A 229 18.00 15.27 5.07
N ARG A 230 17.80 14.09 4.47
CA ARG A 230 17.25 13.98 3.10
C ARG A 230 15.76 13.65 3.21
N VAL A 231 14.91 14.47 2.60
CA VAL A 231 13.45 14.33 2.62
C VAL A 231 12.92 14.00 1.24
N GLY A 232 11.90 13.14 1.14
CA GLY A 232 11.11 12.96 -0.08
C GLY A 232 11.61 11.91 -1.07
N SER A 233 12.56 11.09 -0.63
CA SER A 233 13.10 9.98 -1.41
C SER A 233 13.18 8.73 -0.56
N VAL A 234 12.76 7.60 -1.14
CA VAL A 234 13.07 6.27 -0.61
C VAL A 234 14.53 5.88 -0.87
N ASN A 235 15.26 6.60 -1.71
CA ASN A 235 16.70 6.42 -1.86
C ASN A 235 17.44 7.38 -0.90
N ARG A 236 18.23 6.86 0.04
CA ARG A 236 18.95 7.69 1.03
C ARG A 236 20.14 8.45 0.44
N THR A 237 20.65 8.03 -0.73
CA THR A 237 21.82 8.64 -1.38
C THR A 237 21.45 9.58 -2.52
N THR A 238 20.30 9.39 -3.17
CA THR A 238 19.86 10.19 -4.33
C THR A 238 18.39 10.63 -4.26
N GLY A 239 18.00 11.61 -5.08
CA GLY A 239 16.65 12.19 -5.07
C GLY A 239 16.33 12.95 -3.78
N GLY A 240 15.10 13.44 -3.65
CA GLY A 240 14.71 14.18 -2.44
C GLY A 240 15.39 15.55 -2.34
N THR A 241 15.20 16.20 -1.19
CA THR A 241 15.88 17.45 -0.82
C THR A 241 16.72 17.24 0.42
N VAL A 242 18.00 17.60 0.37
CA VAL A 242 18.85 17.67 1.57
C VAL A 242 18.63 19.04 2.21
N VAL A 243 18.18 19.04 3.47
CA VAL A 243 17.84 20.26 4.19
C VAL A 243 18.45 20.22 5.60
N ARG A 244 18.99 21.37 6.02
CA ARG A 244 19.63 21.52 7.33
C ARG A 244 18.59 21.39 8.45
N VAL A 245 18.98 20.74 9.54
CA VAL A 245 18.21 20.71 10.79
C VAL A 245 18.60 21.93 11.62
N THR A 246 17.61 22.71 12.05
CA THR A 246 17.81 23.93 12.86
C THR A 246 17.56 23.70 14.34
N ARG A 247 16.65 22.78 14.66
CA ARG A 247 16.21 22.52 16.03
C ARG A 247 15.78 21.07 16.13
N ALA A 248 16.03 20.48 17.29
CA ALA A 248 15.49 19.18 17.66
C ALA A 248 14.73 19.29 18.98
N VAL A 249 13.56 18.66 19.08
CA VAL A 249 12.70 18.68 20.26
C VAL A 249 12.31 17.25 20.61
N SER A 250 12.88 16.72 21.69
CA SER A 250 12.55 15.38 22.18
C SER A 250 11.28 15.40 23.01
N HIS A 251 10.44 14.37 22.88
CA HIS A 251 9.36 14.16 23.83
C HIS A 251 9.96 13.84 25.21
N PRO A 252 9.40 14.39 26.32
CA PRO A 252 9.96 14.19 27.65
C PRO A 252 9.97 12.71 28.07
N SER A 253 8.91 11.97 27.74
CA SER A 253 8.64 10.64 28.31
C SER A 253 8.67 9.46 27.34
N VAL A 254 8.70 9.69 26.02
CA VAL A 254 8.66 8.61 25.02
C VAL A 254 9.76 8.80 23.99
N ASP A 255 10.09 7.72 23.28
CA ASP A 255 11.23 7.65 22.36
C ASP A 255 10.94 8.31 21.00
N VAL A 256 10.52 9.58 21.03
CA VAL A 256 10.24 10.39 19.83
C VAL A 256 10.94 11.74 19.91
N LYS A 257 11.41 12.21 18.77
CA LYS A 257 12.03 13.53 18.58
C LYS A 257 11.56 14.17 17.28
N LEU A 258 11.26 15.45 17.35
CA LEU A 258 10.92 16.29 16.21
C LEU A 258 12.15 17.04 15.73
N LEU A 259 12.31 17.17 14.43
CA LEU A 259 13.38 17.91 13.76
C LEU A 259 12.77 19.05 12.96
N GLN A 260 13.12 20.29 13.30
CA GLN A 260 12.76 21.46 12.52
C GLN A 260 13.75 21.67 11.39
N LEU A 261 13.25 21.79 10.17
CA LEU A 261 14.03 21.96 8.96
C LEU A 261 14.25 23.46 8.70
N ALA A 262 15.41 23.83 8.15
CA ALA A 262 15.78 25.22 7.86
C ALA A 262 14.88 25.89 6.81
N SER A 263 14.25 25.08 5.96
CA SER A 263 13.30 25.53 4.96
C SER A 263 12.18 24.50 4.81
N SER A 264 11.01 24.96 4.37
CA SER A 264 9.94 24.06 3.93
C SER A 264 10.36 23.31 2.67
N VAL A 265 10.04 22.02 2.61
CA VAL A 265 10.19 21.20 1.41
C VAL A 265 8.85 21.11 0.65
N SER A 266 8.91 20.78 -0.63
CA SER A 266 7.72 20.65 -1.50
C SER A 266 6.99 19.30 -1.39
N TYR A 267 7.50 18.38 -0.58
CA TYR A 267 6.93 17.04 -0.44
C TYR A 267 5.73 17.03 0.51
N ALA A 268 4.72 16.22 0.17
CA ALA A 268 3.54 16.01 0.99
C ALA A 268 3.94 15.33 2.32
N PRO A 269 3.63 15.93 3.49
CA PRO A 269 3.82 15.29 4.77
C PRO A 269 2.85 14.12 4.99
N ALA A 270 3.23 13.18 5.85
CA ALA A 270 2.34 12.11 6.28
C ALA A 270 1.28 12.69 7.24
N PRO A 271 -0.02 12.54 6.96
CA PRO A 271 -1.03 12.87 7.95
C PRO A 271 -0.89 11.89 9.12
N ILE A 272 -0.87 12.44 10.33
CA ILE A 272 -1.11 11.64 11.53
C ILE A 272 -2.64 11.55 11.65
N PRO A 273 -3.25 10.41 12.02
CA PRO A 273 -4.68 10.30 12.28
C PRO A 273 -5.03 10.55 13.76
N GLY A 274 -6.32 10.56 14.11
CA GLY A 274 -6.78 10.68 15.50
C GLY A 274 -6.61 9.40 16.33
N THR A 275 -6.48 8.24 15.69
CA THR A 275 -6.26 6.93 16.33
C THR A 275 -5.27 6.11 15.52
N SER A 276 -4.53 5.21 16.17
CA SER A 276 -3.62 4.25 15.52
C SER A 276 -4.37 3.07 14.90
N GLY A 277 -5.45 2.63 15.56
CA GLY A 277 -6.29 1.51 15.14
C GLY A 277 -6.37 0.43 16.21
N ALA A 278 -7.31 -0.50 16.05
CA ALA A 278 -7.42 -1.64 16.95
C ALA A 278 -6.38 -2.72 16.63
N VAL A 279 -6.19 -3.67 17.54
CA VAL A 279 -5.50 -4.93 17.27
C VAL A 279 -6.04 -5.56 15.98
N GLY A 280 -5.14 -6.05 15.14
CA GLY A 280 -5.44 -6.59 13.81
C GLY A 280 -5.48 -5.55 12.69
N THR A 281 -5.38 -4.24 13.00
CA THR A 281 -5.26 -3.20 11.95
C THR A 281 -4.06 -3.51 11.07
N ALA A 282 -4.29 -3.63 9.77
CA ALA A 282 -3.23 -3.81 8.79
C ALA A 282 -2.39 -2.53 8.66
N THR A 283 -1.07 -2.70 8.69
CA THR A 283 -0.10 -1.59 8.68
C THR A 283 1.08 -1.95 7.79
N ARG A 284 1.90 -0.95 7.46
CA ARG A 284 3.17 -1.12 6.78
C ARG A 284 4.26 -0.37 7.53
N ILE A 285 5.41 -1.00 7.69
CA ILE A 285 6.62 -0.37 8.22
C ILE A 285 7.60 -0.11 7.09
N ILE A 286 8.34 0.99 7.13
CA ILE A 286 9.24 1.40 6.05
C ILE A 286 10.54 1.94 6.64
N GLY A 287 11.70 1.57 6.11
CA GLY A 287 12.98 2.08 6.60
C GLY A 287 14.23 1.58 5.88
N TRP A 288 15.38 2.11 6.28
CA TRP A 288 16.71 1.75 5.76
C TRP A 288 17.52 0.92 6.76
N GLY A 289 16.85 0.22 7.67
CA GLY A 289 17.51 -0.63 8.64
C GLY A 289 18.21 -1.84 8.00
N GLN A 290 18.98 -2.54 8.84
CA GLN A 290 19.56 -3.83 8.53
C GLN A 290 18.47 -4.86 8.25
N THR A 291 18.88 -5.87 7.52
CA THR A 291 17.98 -6.70 6.73
C THR A 291 18.21 -8.18 6.95
N CYS A 292 19.30 -8.43 7.65
CA CYS A 292 19.59 -9.64 8.35
C CYS A 292 19.37 -9.38 9.86
N PRO A 293 18.98 -10.40 10.63
CA PRO A 293 18.61 -10.25 12.03
C PRO A 293 19.75 -9.80 12.97
N GLN A 294 21.00 -10.12 12.63
CA GLN A 294 22.16 -9.93 13.51
C GLN A 294 22.72 -8.53 13.41
N ARG A 295 23.11 -7.93 14.54
CA ARG A 295 23.69 -6.58 14.53
C ARG A 295 24.98 -6.53 13.71
N GLY A 296 25.01 -5.66 12.69
CA GLY A 296 26.19 -5.39 11.87
C GLY A 296 26.45 -6.43 10.78
N CYS A 297 25.48 -7.31 10.51
CA CYS A 297 25.59 -8.37 9.50
C CYS A 297 25.63 -7.88 8.05
N GLY A 298 25.32 -6.59 7.81
CA GLY A 298 25.27 -6.05 6.46
C GLY A 298 25.15 -4.54 6.45
N SER A 299 25.35 -3.99 5.24
CA SER A 299 25.20 -2.56 4.97
C SER A 299 23.73 -2.16 4.95
N ALA A 300 23.44 -0.97 5.49
CA ALA A 300 22.12 -0.36 5.33
C ALA A 300 21.81 -0.15 3.83
N PRO A 301 20.65 -0.59 3.33
CA PRO A 301 20.30 -0.50 1.91
C PRO A 301 20.22 0.95 1.44
N ALA A 302 20.53 1.19 0.16
CA ALA A 302 20.41 2.53 -0.42
C ALA A 302 18.93 2.93 -0.63
N VAL A 303 18.11 1.97 -1.04
CA VAL A 303 16.65 2.13 -1.17
C VAL A 303 15.97 1.59 0.08
N ALA A 304 15.00 2.33 0.60
CA ALA A 304 14.22 1.90 1.76
C ALA A 304 13.46 0.63 1.43
N ASN A 305 13.20 -0.17 2.45
CA ASN A 305 12.37 -1.33 2.34
C ASN A 305 11.06 -1.15 3.09
N GLU A 306 10.08 -1.94 2.70
CA GLU A 306 8.76 -1.98 3.29
C GLU A 306 8.39 -3.41 3.71
N LEU A 307 7.59 -3.50 4.76
CA LEU A 307 7.02 -4.76 5.24
C LEU A 307 5.56 -4.52 5.65
N ASP A 308 4.66 -5.28 5.05
CA ASP A 308 3.26 -5.36 5.45
C ASP A 308 3.14 -6.20 6.74
N THR A 309 2.46 -5.65 7.73
CA THR A 309 2.31 -6.21 9.08
C THR A 309 1.01 -5.73 9.71
N SER A 310 0.84 -5.86 11.03
CA SER A 310 -0.36 -5.43 11.74
C SER A 310 -0.06 -5.01 13.17
N ILE A 311 -1.00 -4.27 13.77
CA ILE A 311 -1.03 -4.04 15.21
C ILE A 311 -1.42 -5.35 15.91
N VAL A 312 -0.70 -5.70 16.97
CA VAL A 312 -1.03 -6.85 17.85
C VAL A 312 -1.27 -6.36 19.27
N ALA A 313 -1.83 -7.23 20.11
CA ALA A 313 -2.08 -6.89 21.51
C ALA A 313 -0.80 -6.49 22.24
N ASP A 314 -0.89 -5.47 23.10
CA ASP A 314 0.24 -4.95 23.88
C ASP A 314 0.94 -6.01 24.70
N SER A 315 0.18 -7.00 25.22
CA SER A 315 0.72 -8.14 25.96
C SER A 315 1.72 -8.99 25.17
N ARG A 316 1.80 -8.85 23.84
CA ARG A 316 2.83 -9.49 23.02
C ARG A 316 4.18 -8.78 23.04
N CYS A 317 4.25 -7.56 23.54
CA CYS A 317 5.47 -6.77 23.68
C CYS A 317 5.85 -6.63 25.15
N LEU A 318 7.06 -7.05 25.49
CA LEU A 318 7.65 -6.92 26.82
C LEU A 318 7.97 -5.44 27.11
N GLY A 319 7.55 -4.97 28.29
CA GLY A 319 7.86 -3.61 28.76
C GLY A 319 7.24 -2.50 27.90
N ILE A 320 6.14 -2.78 27.21
CA ILE A 320 5.39 -1.78 26.46
C ILE A 320 4.65 -0.83 27.41
N ASN A 321 4.67 0.46 27.11
CA ASN A 321 3.79 1.44 27.71
C ASN A 321 2.54 1.61 26.83
N ALA A 322 1.49 0.82 27.12
CA ALA A 322 0.24 0.80 26.36
C ALA A 322 -0.47 2.17 26.23
N THR A 323 -0.08 3.18 27.01
CA THR A 323 -0.63 4.55 26.87
C THR A 323 -0.04 5.28 25.66
N TYR A 324 1.21 4.99 25.30
CA TYR A 324 1.95 5.77 24.30
C TYR A 324 2.65 4.92 23.24
N GLU A 325 2.46 3.61 23.24
CA GLU A 325 3.20 2.69 22.38
C GLU A 325 2.28 1.66 21.73
N ILE A 326 2.67 1.20 20.54
CA ILE A 326 1.97 0.19 19.73
C ILE A 326 2.86 -1.05 19.64
N CYS A 327 2.29 -2.22 19.92
CA CYS A 327 2.95 -3.49 19.60
C CYS A 327 2.68 -3.90 18.15
N THR A 328 3.73 -4.09 17.36
CA THR A 328 3.66 -4.40 15.93
C THR A 328 4.09 -5.84 15.67
N ASN A 329 3.30 -6.54 14.86
CA ASN A 329 3.48 -7.96 14.63
C ASN A 329 4.84 -8.28 14.01
N ASN A 330 5.37 -9.42 14.44
CA ASN A 330 6.44 -10.14 13.77
C ASN A 330 5.82 -11.17 12.83
N THR A 331 5.54 -10.73 11.61
CA THR A 331 4.84 -11.54 10.61
C THR A 331 5.63 -12.82 10.34
N ASN A 332 4.95 -13.96 10.35
CA ASN A 332 5.54 -15.31 10.15
C ASN A 332 6.65 -15.70 11.14
N GLY A 333 6.86 -14.96 12.24
CA GLY A 333 7.87 -15.30 13.25
C GLY A 333 9.31 -14.92 12.90
N ASN A 334 9.54 -14.26 11.75
CA ASN A 334 10.89 -14.03 11.21
C ASN A 334 11.07 -12.69 10.48
N SER A 335 10.14 -11.74 10.65
CA SER A 335 10.18 -10.43 9.95
C SER A 335 9.90 -9.24 10.87
N GLY A 336 10.50 -8.08 10.59
CA GLY A 336 10.30 -6.89 11.41
C GLY A 336 11.35 -5.81 11.22
N ALA A 337 11.22 -4.74 11.99
CA ALA A 337 12.20 -3.66 12.03
C ALA A 337 13.53 -4.12 12.64
N CYS A 338 14.61 -3.48 12.21
CA CYS A 338 15.94 -3.74 12.71
C CYS A 338 16.80 -2.47 12.78
N TYR A 339 18.08 -2.63 13.10
CA TYR A 339 19.04 -1.54 13.30
C TYR A 339 19.06 -0.57 12.12
N GLY A 340 18.61 0.66 12.36
CA GLY A 340 18.51 1.74 11.37
C GLY A 340 17.08 2.06 10.90
N ASP A 341 16.12 1.19 11.20
CA ASP A 341 14.68 1.50 11.04
C ASP A 341 14.16 2.39 12.16
N SER A 342 14.94 2.60 13.23
CA SER A 342 14.63 3.50 14.34
C SER A 342 14.11 4.85 13.86
N GLY A 343 12.98 5.27 14.42
CA GLY A 343 12.25 6.49 14.06
C GLY A 343 11.43 6.39 12.77
N GLY A 344 11.54 5.29 12.03
CA GLY A 344 10.86 5.07 10.77
C GLY A 344 9.35 4.90 10.92
N PRO A 345 8.61 5.15 9.83
CA PRO A 345 7.15 5.15 9.87
C PRO A 345 6.57 3.74 9.98
N GLN A 346 5.59 3.60 10.86
CA GLN A 346 4.49 2.66 10.72
C GLN A 346 3.25 3.41 10.21
N VAL A 347 2.72 2.98 9.07
CA VAL A 347 1.57 3.61 8.41
C VAL A 347 0.39 2.65 8.26
N ARG A 348 -0.82 3.20 8.20
CA ARG A 348 -2.03 2.47 7.77
C ARG A 348 -2.76 3.24 6.68
N ARG A 349 -3.58 2.55 5.89
CA ARG A 349 -4.46 3.23 4.91
C ARG A 349 -5.75 3.69 5.58
N ILE A 350 -6.09 4.97 5.43
CA ILE A 350 -7.40 5.54 5.75
C ILE A 350 -7.88 6.24 4.49
N ASN A 351 -9.04 5.85 3.96
CA ASN A 351 -9.60 6.40 2.71
C ASN A 351 -8.58 6.40 1.54
N GLY A 352 -7.78 5.34 1.44
CA GLY A 352 -6.76 5.19 0.40
C GLY A 352 -5.44 5.93 0.64
N VAL A 353 -5.34 6.75 1.70
CA VAL A 353 -4.14 7.55 2.02
C VAL A 353 -3.33 6.90 3.13
N TRP A 354 -2.00 6.89 2.99
CA TRP A 354 -1.10 6.47 4.06
C TRP A 354 -1.09 7.49 5.19
N ASN A 355 -1.46 7.02 6.38
CA ASN A 355 -1.49 7.80 7.60
C ASN A 355 -0.45 7.25 8.58
N LEU A 356 0.38 8.14 9.11
CA LEU A 356 1.45 7.82 10.05
C LEU A 356 0.88 7.57 11.45
N ILE A 357 0.95 6.32 11.90
CA ILE A 357 0.43 5.92 13.21
C ILE A 357 1.53 5.66 14.24
N GLY A 358 2.75 5.33 13.80
CA GLY A 358 3.82 5.01 14.73
C GLY A 358 5.21 5.38 14.23
N ALA A 359 6.13 5.53 15.17
CA ALA A 359 7.57 5.68 14.91
C ALA A 359 8.35 4.54 15.58
N THR A 360 9.19 3.82 14.82
CA THR A 360 9.96 2.65 15.32
C THR A 360 10.80 3.03 16.53
N SER A 361 10.68 2.29 17.64
CA SER A 361 11.51 2.52 18.84
C SER A 361 12.49 1.36 19.08
N ARG A 362 11.98 0.15 19.36
CA ARG A 362 12.80 -0.98 19.82
C ARG A 362 12.16 -2.34 19.55
N ALA A 363 12.94 -3.40 19.72
CA ALA A 363 12.41 -4.76 19.75
C ALA A 363 11.47 -4.95 20.95
N GLY A 364 10.37 -5.68 20.76
CA GLY A 364 9.36 -5.95 21.77
C GLY A 364 9.59 -7.24 22.56
N ASN A 365 10.68 -7.96 22.32
CA ASN A 365 11.02 -9.20 23.02
C ASN A 365 12.36 -9.13 23.76
N ASN A 366 12.97 -7.93 23.86
CA ASN A 366 14.30 -7.70 24.43
C ASN A 366 15.42 -8.55 23.80
N ASN A 367 15.23 -9.06 22.58
CA ASN A 367 16.25 -9.84 21.88
C ASN A 367 17.15 -8.92 21.04
N PRO A 368 18.48 -9.02 21.14
CA PRO A 368 19.39 -8.27 20.26
C PRO A 368 19.35 -8.74 18.80
N THR A 369 18.76 -9.89 18.52
CA THR A 369 18.48 -10.38 17.18
C THR A 369 17.12 -9.85 16.73
N CYS A 370 17.13 -9.00 15.71
CA CYS A 370 15.92 -8.41 15.14
C CYS A 370 14.98 -9.49 14.60
N ALA A 371 13.70 -9.14 14.41
CA ALA A 371 12.73 -9.99 13.71
C ALA A 371 12.50 -11.39 14.34
N THR A 372 12.89 -11.58 15.60
CA THR A 372 12.62 -12.79 16.42
C THR A 372 11.38 -12.64 17.30
N GLY A 373 10.70 -11.50 17.21
CA GLY A 373 9.51 -11.18 17.98
C GLY A 373 8.96 -9.81 17.59
N PRO A 374 7.79 -9.43 18.13
CA PRO A 374 7.14 -8.15 17.86
C PRO A 374 8.06 -6.95 18.08
N SER A 375 7.71 -5.80 17.51
CA SER A 375 8.45 -4.54 17.67
C SER A 375 7.57 -3.47 18.29
N ILE A 376 8.16 -2.62 19.13
CA ILE A 376 7.49 -1.51 19.80
C ILE A 376 7.70 -0.22 18.99
N TYR A 377 6.59 0.45 18.70
CA TYR A 377 6.55 1.75 18.05
C TYR A 377 5.94 2.76 19.02
N VAL A 378 6.33 4.03 18.97
CA VAL A 378 5.61 5.08 19.69
C VAL A 378 4.32 5.39 18.96
N ASP A 379 3.18 5.37 19.65
CA ASP A 379 1.85 5.72 19.13
C ASP A 379 1.78 7.24 18.89
N LEU A 380 1.95 7.66 17.64
CA LEU A 380 1.96 9.08 17.30
C LEU A 380 0.60 9.77 17.47
N PRO A 381 -0.54 9.12 17.17
CA PRO A 381 -1.87 9.61 17.57
C PRO A 381 -2.00 9.90 19.07
N SER A 382 -1.45 9.05 19.96
CA SER A 382 -1.53 9.26 21.43
C SER A 382 -0.83 10.55 21.90
N ILE A 383 0.23 10.97 21.21
CA ILE A 383 0.99 12.20 21.50
C ILE A 383 0.71 13.34 20.51
N ARG A 384 -0.34 13.21 19.69
CA ARG A 384 -0.67 14.19 18.63
C ARG A 384 -0.80 15.61 19.15
N SER A 385 -1.38 15.80 20.35
CA SER A 385 -1.52 17.13 20.97
C SER A 385 -0.16 17.79 21.23
N TRP A 386 0.80 17.01 21.76
CA TRP A 386 2.16 17.48 21.95
C TRP A 386 2.82 17.84 20.61
N ILE A 387 2.69 16.97 19.59
CA ILE A 387 3.23 17.23 18.24
C ILE A 387 2.66 18.54 17.69
N ASN A 388 1.33 18.71 17.71
CA ASN A 388 0.63 19.91 17.27
C ASN A 388 1.18 21.17 17.93
N THR A 389 1.41 21.12 19.25
CA THR A 389 1.95 22.25 20.01
C THR A 389 3.36 22.61 19.53
N GLN A 390 4.23 21.62 19.33
CA GLN A 390 5.61 21.87 18.92
C GLN A 390 5.73 22.39 17.49
N VAL A 391 4.89 21.89 16.57
CA VAL A 391 4.98 22.23 15.14
C VAL A 391 4.11 23.42 14.73
N GLY A 392 3.31 23.97 15.66
CA GLY A 392 2.36 25.05 15.38
C GLY A 392 1.20 24.58 14.48
N GLY A 393 0.62 23.42 14.81
CA GLY A 393 -0.47 22.77 14.07
C GLY A 393 0.01 21.86 12.93
N LEU A 394 -0.45 20.61 12.95
CA LEU A 394 -0.32 19.67 11.83
C LEU A 394 -1.22 20.10 10.66
N PRO A 395 -0.88 19.70 9.42
CA PRO A 395 -1.79 19.83 8.28
C PRO A 395 -3.15 19.19 8.57
N ALA A 396 -4.21 19.80 8.05
CA ALA A 396 -5.59 19.33 8.19
C ALA A 396 -5.80 17.96 7.52
#